data_AF-A0A7S3IEB3-F1
#
_entry.id   AF-A0A7S3IEB3-F1
#
_cell.length_a   1.000
_cell.length_b   1.000
_cell.length_c   1.000
_cell.angle_alpha   90.00
_cell.angle_beta   90.00
_cell.angle_gamma   90.00
#
_symmetry.space_group_name_H-M   'P 1'
#
loop_
_entity.id
_entity.type
_entity.pdbx_description
1 polymer ?
#
loop_
_entity_poly.entity_id
_entity_poly.type
_entity_poly.pdbx_seq_one_letter_code
_entity_poly.pdbx_strand_id
1 'polypeptide(L)'
;MTVGGIASASVEPSNLNAFAKAEYTFSVVPNHQVPQYGLLMVQYPEQVSIEDPSLSQTLCSGWENFPSTTPVCSIFPANRTIIVSKGFQAGEGGAGGETTYTWTVPFVTNPVTLNPTDTFIFQ
;
A
#
# COMPACT_ATOMS: atom_id res chain seq x y z
N MET A 1 20.78 -0.50 -9.80
CA MET A 1 19.53 -0.17 -9.08
C MET A 1 19.34 -1.27 -8.05
N THR A 2 19.57 -0.97 -6.77
CA THR A 2 19.34 -1.90 -5.68
C THR A 2 17.83 -2.07 -5.56
N VAL A 3 17.32 -3.29 -5.78
CA VAL A 3 15.93 -3.61 -5.47
C VAL A 3 15.81 -3.43 -3.96
N GLY A 4 14.95 -2.51 -3.54
CA GLY A 4 14.71 -2.28 -2.13
C GLY A 4 14.13 -3.54 -1.50
N GLY A 5 14.71 -4.01 -0.40
CA GLY A 5 14.15 -5.14 0.32
C GLY A 5 13.11 -4.69 1.34
N ILE A 6 12.13 -5.55 1.58
CA ILE A 6 11.11 -5.36 2.61
C ILE A 6 11.43 -6.31 3.77
N ALA A 7 11.49 -5.79 4.99
CA ALA A 7 11.68 -6.58 6.20
C ALA A 7 10.36 -7.25 6.63
N SER A 8 9.27 -6.49 6.61
CA SER A 8 7.92 -7.00 6.85
C SER A 8 6.87 -6.14 6.16
N ALA A 9 5.71 -6.74 5.89
CA ALA A 9 4.54 -6.02 5.41
C ALA A 9 3.25 -6.72 5.86
N SER A 10 2.18 -5.96 6.03
CA SER A 10 0.85 -6.48 6.31
C SER A 10 -0.23 -5.67 5.59
N VAL A 11 -1.37 -6.31 5.39
CA VAL A 11 -2.57 -5.72 4.81
C VAL A 11 -3.75 -6.18 5.65
N GLU A 12 -4.50 -5.23 6.21
CA GLU A 12 -5.65 -5.51 7.07
C GLU A 12 -6.91 -4.82 6.53
N PRO A 13 -7.95 -5.57 6.14
CA PRO A 13 -9.21 -4.99 5.72
C PRO A 13 -10.07 -4.62 6.95
N SER A 14 -10.79 -3.50 6.87
CA SER A 14 -11.73 -3.05 7.91
C SER A 14 -12.98 -3.92 8.03
N ASN A 15 -13.25 -4.76 7.03
CA ASN A 15 -14.36 -5.71 6.99
C ASN A 15 -13.85 -7.03 6.43
N LEU A 16 -14.20 -8.15 7.07
CA LEU A 16 -13.75 -9.50 6.68
C LEU A 16 -14.81 -10.31 5.91
N ASN A 17 -15.99 -9.73 5.67
CA ASN A 17 -17.06 -10.40 4.93
C ASN A 17 -16.67 -10.56 3.45
N ALA A 18 -16.91 -11.75 2.89
CA ALA A 18 -16.67 -12.00 1.48
C ALA A 18 -17.47 -11.04 0.59
N PHE A 19 -16.85 -10.57 -0.50
CA PHE A 19 -17.43 -9.65 -1.47
C PHE A 19 -17.89 -8.29 -0.90
N ALA A 20 -17.56 -7.98 0.36
CA ALA A 20 -17.85 -6.69 0.95
C ALA A 20 -16.84 -5.64 0.50
N LYS A 21 -17.29 -4.39 0.44
CA LYS A 21 -16.41 -3.24 0.34
C LYS A 21 -15.78 -2.96 1.70
N ALA A 22 -14.48 -2.75 1.68
CA ALA A 22 -13.68 -2.46 2.86
C ALA A 22 -12.66 -1.35 2.56
N GLU A 23 -12.12 -0.81 3.63
CA GLU A 23 -10.89 -0.03 3.61
C GLU A 23 -9.75 -0.97 3.97
N TYR A 24 -8.66 -0.93 3.19
CA TYR A 24 -7.49 -1.76 3.44
C TYR A 24 -6.38 -0.88 4.01
N THR A 25 -5.87 -1.26 5.18
CA THR A 25 -4.69 -0.64 5.80
C THR A 25 -3.44 -1.41 5.39
N PHE A 26 -2.51 -0.72 4.76
CA PHE A 26 -1.21 -1.25 4.35
C PHE A 26 -0.15 -0.78 5.33
N SER A 27 0.68 -1.70 5.80
CA SER A 27 1.82 -1.40 6.66
C SER A 27 3.06 -2.05 6.07
N VAL A 28 4.17 -1.31 5.96
CA VAL A 28 5.42 -1.83 5.40
C VAL A 28 6.64 -1.34 6.19
N VAL A 29 7.58 -2.24 6.43
CA VAL A 29 8.89 -1.95 7.03
C VAL A 29 9.96 -2.30 6.00
N PRO A 30 10.54 -1.32 5.29
CA PRO A 30 11.68 -1.54 4.39
C PRO A 30 12.90 -2.02 5.16
N ASN A 31 13.74 -2.89 4.58
CA ASN A 31 14.97 -3.38 5.22
C ASN A 31 16.15 -2.39 5.17
N HIS A 32 15.97 -1.29 4.45
CA HIS A 32 16.95 -0.22 4.24
C HIS A 32 16.21 1.12 4.28
N GLN A 33 16.97 2.19 4.48
CA GLN A 33 16.42 3.53 4.43
C GLN A 33 15.96 3.83 3.00
N VAL A 34 14.70 4.22 2.83
CA VAL A 34 14.16 4.60 1.52
C VAL A 34 14.80 5.92 1.10
N PRO A 35 15.48 6.01 -0.06
CA PRO A 35 16.10 7.26 -0.48
C PRO A 35 15.06 8.35 -0.77
N GLN A 36 15.50 9.61 -0.78
CA GLN A 36 14.65 10.72 -1.18
C GLN A 36 14.13 10.49 -2.61
N TYR A 37 12.86 10.80 -2.84
CA TYR A 37 12.10 10.49 -4.06
C TYR A 37 11.88 8.99 -4.34
N GLY A 38 12.21 8.13 -3.37
CA GLY A 38 11.81 6.73 -3.39
C GLY A 38 10.29 6.57 -3.45
N LEU A 39 9.87 5.38 -3.89
CA LEU A 39 8.48 4.99 -4.05
C LEU A 39 8.26 3.67 -3.30
N LEU A 40 7.02 3.43 -2.87
CA LEU A 40 6.59 2.10 -2.41
C LEU A 40 5.58 1.58 -3.42
N MET A 41 5.74 0.31 -3.80
CA MET A 41 4.84 -0.34 -4.73
C MET A 41 4.23 -1.58 -4.09
N VAL A 42 2.91 -1.75 -4.27
CA VAL A 42 2.17 -2.92 -3.80
C VAL A 42 1.43 -3.52 -4.96
N GLN A 43 1.66 -4.81 -5.21
CA GLN A 43 0.86 -5.59 -6.13
C GLN A 43 -0.16 -6.41 -5.35
N TYR A 44 -1.44 -6.22 -5.66
CA TYR A 44 -2.53 -6.96 -5.02
C TYR A 44 -2.94 -8.18 -5.85
N PRO A 45 -3.47 -9.23 -5.20
CA PRO A 45 -3.76 -10.48 -5.85
C PRO A 45 -5.07 -10.40 -6.66
N GLU A 46 -5.31 -11.35 -7.57
CA GLU A 46 -6.46 -11.29 -8.50
C GLU A 46 -7.83 -11.42 -7.82
N GLN A 47 -7.86 -11.98 -6.62
CA GLN A 47 -9.07 -12.14 -5.82
C GLN A 47 -9.52 -10.83 -5.17
N VAL A 48 -8.66 -9.81 -5.13
CA VAL A 48 -8.97 -8.48 -4.59
C VAL A 48 -9.17 -7.51 -5.76
N SER A 49 -10.22 -6.69 -5.70
CA SER A 49 -10.48 -5.69 -6.72
C SER A 49 -10.68 -4.30 -6.10
N ILE A 50 -10.39 -3.27 -6.89
CA ILE A 50 -10.62 -1.88 -6.52
C ILE A 50 -11.57 -1.33 -7.57
N GLU A 51 -12.86 -1.27 -7.22
CA GLU A 51 -13.94 -0.98 -8.18
C GLU A 51 -13.91 0.45 -8.72
N ASP A 52 -13.56 1.41 -7.87
CA ASP A 52 -13.42 2.81 -8.26
C ASP A 52 -11.98 3.31 -7.98
N PRO A 53 -11.04 2.99 -8.89
CA PRO A 53 -9.64 3.35 -8.72
C PRO A 53 -9.45 4.87 -8.62
N SER A 54 -10.24 5.66 -9.34
CA SER A 54 -10.18 7.13 -9.30
C SER A 54 -10.55 7.67 -7.93
N LEU A 55 -11.65 7.18 -7.37
CA LEU A 55 -12.13 7.59 -6.06
C LEU A 55 -11.20 7.08 -4.95
N SER A 56 -10.78 5.82 -5.01
CA SER A 56 -9.81 5.23 -4.08
C SER A 56 -8.50 6.02 -4.08
N GLN A 57 -7.94 6.37 -5.24
CA GLN A 57 -6.73 7.20 -5.33
C GLN A 57 -6.89 8.56 -4.64
N THR A 58 -8.04 9.20 -4.85
CA THR A 58 -8.34 10.52 -4.29
C THR A 58 -8.51 10.47 -2.77
N LEU A 59 -8.96 9.34 -2.25
CA LEU A 59 -9.31 9.15 -0.84
C LEU A 59 -8.33 8.27 -0.06
N CYS A 60 -7.19 7.88 -0.65
CA CYS A 60 -6.13 7.24 0.12
C CYS A 60 -5.69 8.16 1.26
N SER A 61 -5.62 7.62 2.47
CA SER A 61 -5.41 8.42 3.68
C SER A 61 -4.60 7.63 4.72
N GLY A 62 -4.69 8.00 6.00
CA GLY A 62 -4.01 7.29 7.08
C GLY A 62 -2.49 7.28 6.96
N TRP A 63 -1.91 8.32 6.34
CA TRP A 63 -0.47 8.41 6.07
C TRP A 63 0.33 8.59 7.37
N GLU A 64 1.14 7.60 7.72
CA GLU A 64 1.99 7.65 8.92
C GLU A 64 3.48 7.47 8.58
N ASN A 65 4.34 8.17 9.32
CA ASN A 65 5.81 8.10 9.26
C ASN A 65 6.47 8.47 7.92
N PHE A 66 5.70 8.91 6.93
CA PHE A 66 6.25 9.53 5.73
C PHE A 66 6.86 10.91 6.07
N PRO A 67 8.05 11.24 5.55
CA PRO A 67 8.64 12.56 5.74
C PRO A 67 7.85 13.68 5.03
N SER A 68 7.07 13.32 4.00
CA SER A 68 6.17 14.24 3.30
C SER A 68 4.78 14.31 3.93
N THR A 69 4.20 15.51 3.98
CA THR A 69 2.80 15.73 4.38
C THR A 69 1.79 15.57 3.23
N THR A 70 2.27 15.35 2.00
CA THR A 70 1.43 15.15 0.81
C THR A 70 1.83 13.91 -0.01
N PRO A 71 1.83 12.69 0.59
CA PRO A 71 1.96 11.47 -0.19
C PRO A 71 0.80 11.34 -1.19
N VAL A 72 1.06 10.67 -2.31
CA VAL A 72 0.08 10.45 -3.38
C VAL A 72 -0.02 8.96 -3.68
N CYS A 73 -1.24 8.48 -3.69
CA CYS A 73 -1.62 7.12 -4.02
C CYS A 73 -1.99 7.05 -5.51
N SER A 74 -1.37 6.15 -6.27
CA SER A 74 -1.72 5.91 -7.67
C SER A 74 -2.08 4.45 -7.87
N ILE A 75 -3.25 4.17 -8.45
CA ILE A 75 -3.81 2.82 -8.58
C ILE A 75 -3.93 2.49 -10.06
N PHE A 76 -3.34 1.35 -10.44
CA PHE A 76 -3.30 0.81 -11.79
C PHE A 76 -3.99 -0.55 -11.82
N PRO A 77 -5.32 -0.59 -12.02
CA PRO A 77 -6.08 -1.83 -11.88
C PRO A 77 -5.72 -2.90 -12.89
N ALA A 78 -5.34 -2.48 -14.10
CA ALA A 78 -4.93 -3.39 -15.18
C ALA A 78 -3.75 -4.29 -14.78
N ASN A 79 -2.83 -3.76 -13.96
CA ASN A 79 -1.64 -4.47 -13.50
C ASN A 79 -1.73 -4.89 -12.02
N ARG A 80 -2.86 -4.58 -11.38
CA ARG A 80 -3.12 -4.74 -9.95
C ARG A 80 -2.06 -4.09 -9.07
N THR A 81 -1.69 -2.87 -9.39
CA THR A 81 -0.59 -2.16 -8.73
C THR A 81 -1.07 -0.89 -8.04
N ILE A 82 -0.61 -0.69 -6.81
CA ILE A 82 -0.74 0.55 -6.04
C ILE A 82 0.67 1.12 -5.89
N ILE A 83 0.84 2.41 -6.18
CA ILE A 83 2.12 3.12 -6.02
C ILE A 83 1.89 4.27 -5.06
N VAL A 84 2.66 4.29 -3.96
CA VAL A 84 2.79 5.46 -3.09
C VAL A 84 3.96 6.28 -3.59
N SER A 85 3.63 7.43 -4.16
CA SER A 85 4.58 8.44 -4.62
C SER A 85 4.56 9.66 -3.71
N LYS A 86 5.59 10.51 -3.82
CA LYS A 86 5.73 11.75 -3.03
C LYS A 86 5.80 11.56 -1.51
N GLY A 87 5.70 10.34 -0.98
CA GLY A 87 5.88 10.04 0.45
C GLY A 87 7.28 10.44 0.94
N PHE A 88 8.29 10.31 0.08
CA PHE A 88 9.71 10.58 0.37
C PHE A 88 10.24 11.82 -0.36
N GLN A 89 9.38 12.78 -0.73
CA GLN A 89 9.82 13.98 -1.47
C GLN A 89 10.53 15.01 -0.57
N ALA A 90 10.10 15.11 0.71
CA ALA A 90 10.65 16.07 1.67
C ALA A 90 11.97 15.61 2.31
N GLY A 91 12.31 14.33 2.16
CA GLY A 91 13.52 13.72 2.71
C GLY A 91 13.52 12.21 2.52
N GLU A 92 14.62 11.58 2.93
CA GLU A 92 14.74 10.12 3.01
C GLU A 92 13.79 9.56 4.07
N GLY A 93 13.51 8.26 3.99
CA GLY A 93 12.78 7.52 5.01
C GLY A 93 13.54 7.43 6.34
N GLY A 94 12.86 6.95 7.38
CA GLY A 94 13.48 6.55 8.63
C GLY A 94 14.33 5.28 8.51
N ALA A 95 14.94 4.88 9.62
CA ALA A 95 15.85 3.73 9.69
C ALA A 95 15.20 2.44 9.13
N GLY A 96 15.95 1.73 8.29
CA GLY A 96 15.54 0.44 7.72
C GLY A 96 15.46 -0.64 8.79
N GLY A 97 14.46 -1.52 8.67
CA GLY A 97 14.14 -2.57 9.64
C GLY A 97 13.38 -2.07 10.87
N GLU A 98 13.20 -0.76 11.03
CA GLU A 98 12.58 -0.15 12.21
C GLU A 98 11.35 0.69 11.87
N THR A 99 11.41 1.47 10.79
CA THR A 99 10.34 2.43 10.46
C THR A 99 9.20 1.75 9.70
N THR A 100 8.01 1.76 10.29
CA THR A 100 6.77 1.31 9.63
C THR A 100 6.09 2.46 8.92
N TYR A 101 5.84 2.33 7.63
CA TYR A 101 4.99 3.26 6.86
C TYR A 101 3.60 2.68 6.72
N THR A 102 2.59 3.50 7.04
CA THR A 102 1.18 3.09 7.02
C THR A 102 0.37 3.99 6.10
N TRP A 103 -0.57 3.42 5.35
CA TRP A 103 -1.61 4.16 4.63
C TRP A 103 -2.86 3.31 4.42
N THR A 104 -3.99 3.94 4.13
CA THR A 104 -5.25 3.26 3.83
C THR A 104 -5.69 3.49 2.39
N VAL A 105 -6.32 2.48 1.80
CA VAL A 105 -6.97 2.54 0.49
C VAL A 105 -8.45 2.17 0.67
N PRO A 106 -9.40 3.09 0.43
CA PRO A 106 -10.82 2.79 0.54
C PRO A 106 -11.37 2.13 -0.73
N PHE A 107 -12.60 1.64 -0.66
CA PHE A 107 -13.35 1.02 -1.78
C PHE A 107 -12.65 -0.19 -2.41
N VAL A 108 -11.96 -0.96 -1.58
CA VAL A 108 -11.40 -2.26 -1.97
C VAL A 108 -12.48 -3.31 -1.74
N THR A 109 -12.73 -4.16 -2.73
CA THR A 109 -13.68 -5.26 -2.63
C THR A 109 -12.93 -6.53 -2.23
N ASN A 110 -13.40 -7.12 -1.13
CA ASN A 110 -12.89 -8.39 -0.62
C ASN A 110 -13.12 -9.53 -1.63
N PRO A 111 -12.34 -10.61 -1.53
CA PRO A 111 -12.57 -11.83 -2.30
C PRO A 111 -13.99 -12.37 -2.19
N VAL A 112 -14.43 -13.04 -3.25
CA VAL A 112 -15.76 -13.67 -3.32
C VAL A 112 -15.92 -14.86 -2.36
N THR A 113 -14.84 -15.39 -1.81
CA THR A 113 -14.86 -16.47 -0.83
C THR A 113 -14.07 -16.09 0.42
N LEU A 114 -14.28 -16.83 1.51
CA LEU A 114 -13.48 -16.68 2.75
C LEU A 114 -12.16 -17.45 2.69
N ASN A 115 -11.80 -18.02 1.54
CA ASN A 115 -10.52 -18.68 1.37
C ASN A 115 -9.40 -17.62 1.45
N PRO A 116 -8.22 -17.99 1.97
CA PRO A 116 -7.05 -17.11 1.94
C PRO A 116 -6.76 -16.63 0.51
N THR A 117 -6.41 -15.35 0.38
CA THR A 117 -5.94 -14.78 -0.88
C THR A 117 -4.48 -15.15 -1.14
N ASP A 118 -4.05 -14.97 -2.38
CA ASP A 118 -2.62 -14.92 -2.65
C ASP A 118 -1.98 -13.71 -1.96
N THR A 119 -0.67 -13.76 -1.79
CA THR A 119 0.06 -12.74 -1.05
C THR A 119 0.14 -11.41 -1.81
N PHE A 120 -0.04 -10.30 -1.09
CA PHE A 120 0.32 -8.97 -1.59
C PHE A 120 1.83 -8.84 -1.70
N ILE A 121 2.33 -8.36 -2.85
CA ILE A 121 3.78 -8.24 -3.09
C ILE A 121 4.18 -6.77 -2.87
N PHE A 122 5.15 -6.53 -2.00
CA PHE A 122 5.68 -5.20 -1.67
C PHE A 122 7.07 -5.01 -2.27
N GLN A 123 7.33 -3.84 -2.86
CA GLN A 123 8.57 -3.50 -3.58
C GLN A 123 8.97 -2.04 -3.39
#